data_AF-A0A512JRA9-F1
#
_entry.id   AF-A0A512JRA9-F1
#
_cell.length_a   1.000
_cell.length_b   1.000
_cell.length_c   1.000
_cell.angle_alpha   90.00
_cell.angle_beta   90.00
_cell.angle_gamma   90.00
#
_symmetry.space_group_name_H-M   'P 1'
#
loop_
_entity.id
_entity.type
_entity.pdbx_description
1 polymer ?
#
loop_
_entity_poly.entity_id
_entity_poly.type
_entity_poly.pdbx_seq_one_letter_code
_entity_poly.pdbx_strand_id
1 'polypeptide(L)' 'MLRRIMRETSENLGISDQEVWVYISDIPAQGVLEFGNVLPEPGDEEQWLASLPNALREKLRQAA' A
#
# COMPACT_ATOMS: atom_id res chain seq x y z
N MET A 1 9.22 6.84 -7.90
CA MET A 1 8.36 5.66 -7.66
C MET A 1 8.17 4.81 -8.92
N LEU A 2 7.45 5.27 -9.96
CA LEU A 2 7.16 4.49 -11.18
C LEU A 2 8.36 3.76 -11.80
N ARG A 3 9.47 4.47 -12.05
CA ARG A 3 10.71 3.87 -12.60
C ARG A 3 11.33 2.81 -11.69
N ARG A 4 11.20 2.97 -10.37
CA ARG A 4 11.72 2.00 -9.39
C ARG A 4 10.91 0.70 -9.45
N ILE A 5 9.58 0.79 -9.46
CA ILE A 5 8.68 -0.37 -9.58
C ILE A 5 8.93 -1.11 -10.90
N MET A 6 8.99 -0.37 -12.01
CA MET A 6 9.27 -0.93 -13.33
C MET A 6 10.59 -1.71 -13.33
N ARG A 7 11.68 -1.07 -12.86
CA ARG A 7 13.02 -1.67 -12.84
C ARG A 7 13.14 -2.87 -11.90
N GLU A 8 12.63 -2.77 -10.68
CA GLU A 8 12.68 -3.90 -9.74
C GLU A 8 11.86 -5.09 -10.26
N THR A 9 10.76 -4.83 -10.99
CA THR A 9 9.94 -5.88 -11.60
C THR A 9 10.65 -6.52 -12.79
N SER A 10 11.24 -5.73 -13.69
CA SER A 10 11.98 -6.24 -14.85
C SER A 10 13.22 -7.03 -14.43
N GLU A 11 13.97 -6.54 -13.43
CA GLU A 11 15.14 -7.22 -12.86
C GLU A 11 14.78 -8.58 -12.25
N ASN A 12 13.71 -8.64 -11.43
CA ASN A 12 13.28 -9.89 -10.79
C ASN A 12 12.77 -10.94 -11.78
N LEU A 13 12.16 -10.50 -12.90
CA LEU A 13 11.62 -11.39 -13.93
C LEU A 13 12.63 -11.70 -15.05
N GLY A 14 13.76 -11.00 -15.10
CA GLY A 14 14.77 -11.16 -16.16
C GLY A 14 14.29 -10.71 -17.54
N ILE A 15 13.42 -9.68 -17.60
CA ILE A 15 12.84 -9.14 -18.83
C ILE A 15 13.28 -7.68 -19.05
N SER A 16 12.97 -7.12 -20.23
CA SER A 16 13.28 -5.72 -20.54
C SER A 16 12.36 -4.75 -19.80
N ASP A 17 12.88 -3.58 -19.42
CA ASP A 17 12.08 -2.46 -18.90
C ASP A 17 10.93 -2.06 -19.84
N GLN A 18 11.11 -2.22 -21.15
CA GLN A 18 10.10 -1.89 -22.17
C GLN A 18 8.87 -2.81 -22.12
N GLU A 19 9.01 -3.98 -21.48
CA GLU A 19 7.95 -4.97 -21.32
C GLU A 19 7.13 -4.75 -20.04
N VAL A 20 7.52 -3.78 -19.20
CA VAL A 20 6.86 -3.47 -17.92
C VAL A 20 6.24 -2.08 -17.96
N TRP A 21 4.92 -2.00 -17.91
CA TRP A 21 4.18 -0.73 -17.91
C TRP A 21 3.55 -0.52 -16.53
N VAL A 22 3.70 0.69 -15.99
CA VAL A 22 3.27 1.02 -14.63
C VAL A 22 2.34 2.23 -14.68
N TYR A 23 1.14 2.08 -14.12
CA TYR A 23 0.19 3.16 -13.92
C TYR A 23 -0.02 3.39 -12.42
N ILE A 24 -0.15 4.65 -12.01
CA ILE A 24 -0.63 5.04 -10.69
C ILE A 24 -2.00 5.69 -10.88
N SER A 25 -2.97 5.27 -10.10
CA SER A 25 -4.30 5.87 -10.03
C SER A 25 -4.53 6.31 -8.59
N ASP A 26 -4.57 7.61 -8.36
CA ASP A 26 -4.85 8.17 -7.05
C ASP A 26 -6.36 8.19 -6.79
N ILE A 27 -6.76 7.71 -5.61
CA ILE A 27 -8.14 7.77 -5.10
C ILE A 27 -8.11 8.36 -3.68
N PRO A 28 -9.13 9.15 -3.28
CA PRO A 28 -9.17 9.73 -1.94
C PRO A 28 -9.20 8.66 -0.86
N ALA A 29 -8.46 8.83 0.24
CA ALA A 29 -8.39 7.86 1.31
C ALA A 29 -9.75 7.59 1.96
N GLN A 30 -10.60 8.62 2.12
CA GLN A 30 -11.95 8.46 2.68
C GLN A 30 -12.90 7.68 1.76
N GLY A 31 -12.52 7.47 0.50
CA GLY A 31 -13.24 6.62 -0.44
C GLY A 31 -12.87 5.13 -0.35
N VAL A 32 -11.90 4.78 0.52
CA VAL A 32 -11.35 3.42 0.64
C VAL A 32 -11.61 2.87 2.03
N LEU A 33 -12.02 1.60 2.08
CA LEU A 33 -12.24 0.86 3.32
C LEU A 33 -11.42 -0.43 3.30
N GLU A 34 -10.48 -0.54 4.24
CA GLU A 34 -9.65 -1.73 4.42
C GLU A 34 -9.82 -2.28 5.83
N PHE A 35 -9.84 -3.60 5.97
CA PHE A 35 -10.02 -4.28 7.26
C PHE A 35 -11.28 -3.83 8.05
N GLY A 36 -12.33 -3.37 7.35
CA GLY A 36 -13.53 -2.84 8.00
C GLY A 36 -13.46 -1.37 8.42
N ASN A 37 -12.38 -0.65 8.09
CA ASN A 37 -12.14 0.72 8.56
C ASN A 37 -11.78 1.63 7.38
N VAL A 38 -12.29 2.86 7.37
CA VAL A 38 -11.92 3.88 6.37
C VAL A 38 -10.45 4.23 6.54
N LEU A 39 -9.72 4.36 5.44
CA LEU A 39 -8.30 4.70 5.48
C LEU A 39 -8.06 6.16 5.92
N PRO A 40 -6.94 6.44 6.60
CA PRO A 40 -6.54 7.81 6.92
C PRO A 40 -5.91 8.48 5.71
N GLU A 41 -5.81 9.81 5.74
CA GLU A 41 -4.91 10.50 4.81
C GLU A 41 -3.46 10.07 5.04
N PRO A 42 -2.61 10.12 3.99
CA PRO A 42 -1.19 9.82 4.14
C PRO A 42 -0.54 10.70 5.23
N GLY A 43 0.12 10.05 6.20
CA GLY A 43 0.76 10.69 7.37
C GLY A 43 0.02 10.52 8.70
N ASP A 44 -1.25 10.08 8.67
CA ASP A 44 -2.07 9.86 9.88
C ASP A 44 -2.13 8.37 10.28
N GLU A 45 -1.22 7.53 9.79
CA GLU A 45 -1.26 6.06 9.96
C GLU A 45 -1.14 5.64 11.43
N GLU A 46 -0.35 6.35 12.24
CA GLU A 46 -0.16 6.02 13.65
C GLU A 46 -1.47 6.21 14.45
N GLN A 47 -2.18 7.31 14.21
CA GLN A 47 -3.44 7.63 14.87
C GLN A 47 -4.53 6.66 14.41
N TRP A 48 -4.57 6.35 13.12
CA TRP A 48 -5.48 5.35 12.57
C TRP A 48 -5.24 3.97 13.20
N LEU A 49 -3.99 3.49 13.22
CA LEU A 49 -3.64 2.21 13.83
C LEU A 49 -3.99 2.15 15.32
N ALA A 50 -3.79 3.25 16.05
CA ALA A 50 -4.17 3.38 17.45
C ALA A 50 -5.68 3.36 17.68
N SER A 51 -6.48 3.77 16.68
CA SER A 51 -7.95 3.74 16.73
C SER A 51 -8.55 2.35 16.44
N LEU A 52 -7.78 1.45 15.79
CA LEU A 52 -8.28 0.12 15.41
C LEU A 52 -8.54 -0.79 16.63
N PRO A 53 -9.51 -1.73 16.52
CA PRO A 53 -9.73 -2.77 17.52
C PRO A 53 -8.44 -3.55 17.84
N ASN A 54 -8.20 -3.87 19.11
CA ASN A 54 -6.97 -4.51 19.57
C ASN A 54 -6.64 -5.80 18.81
N ALA A 55 -7.62 -6.67 18.59
CA ALA A 55 -7.41 -7.92 17.85
C ALA A 55 -6.93 -7.69 16.41
N LEU A 56 -7.44 -6.65 15.74
CA LEU A 56 -7.00 -6.28 14.40
C LEU A 56 -5.59 -5.68 14.43
N ARG A 57 -5.30 -4.81 15.41
CA ARG A 57 -3.98 -4.19 15.58
C ARG A 57 -2.89 -5.25 15.79
N GLU A 58 -3.16 -6.26 16.62
CA GLU A 58 -2.25 -7.37 16.86
C GLU A 58 -2.05 -8.23 15.60
N LYS A 59 -3.12 -8.50 14.84
CA LYS A 59 -3.02 -9.20 13.55
C LYS A 59 -2.13 -8.44 12.56
N LEU A 60 -2.28 -7.12 12.44
CA LEU A 60 -1.49 -6.31 11.51
C LEU A 60 0.00 -6.26 11.90
N ARG A 61 0.30 -6.18 13.21
CA ARG A 61 1.68 -6.21 13.71
C ARG A 61 2.40 -7.53 13.45
N GLN A 62 1.69 -8.65 13.40
CA GLN A 62 2.28 -9.96 13.08
C GLN A 62 2.59 -10.13 11.58
N ALA A 63 1.98 -9.33 10.71
CA ALA A 63 2.17 -9.38 9.26
C ALA A 63 3.24 -8.38 8.76
N ALA A 64 3.68 -7.48 9.62
CA ALA A 64 4.75 -6.51 9.36
C ALA A 64 6.13 -7.12 9.66
#